data_AF-A0AAE6C5C4-F1
#
_entry.id   AF-A0AAE6C5C4-F1
#
_cell.length_a   1.000
_cell.length_b   1.000
_cell.length_c   1.000
_cell.angle_alpha   90.00
_cell.angle_beta   90.00
_cell.angle_gamma   90.00
#
_symmetry.space_group_name_H-M   'P 1'
#
loop_
_entity.id
_entity.type
_entity.pdbx_description
1 polymer ?
#
loop_
_entity_poly.entity_id
_entity_poly.type
_entity_poly.pdbx_seq_one_letter_code
_entity_poly.pdbx_strand_id
1 'polypeptide(L)'
;MLAAAVAGKASIIVTWNLKDFPAQDLRPNRVTSQSPDDFLTELHAAFPDALIASVKRARLNLRKTTPTVERFIDALKQNGLKKFSRMLCQDIASLQGSG
;
A
#
# COMPACT_ATOMS: atom_id res chain seq x y z
N MET A 1 -21.33 2.54 1.74
CA MET A 1 -21.26 3.57 2.80
C MET A 1 -20.07 4.46 2.52
N LEU A 2 -20.34 5.72 2.16
CA LEU A 2 -19.39 6.79 1.92
C LEU A 2 -19.14 7.49 3.26
N ALA A 3 -18.20 7.01 4.07
CA ALA A 3 -17.82 7.67 5.33
C ALA A 3 -16.51 7.11 5.89
N ALA A 4 -15.36 7.56 5.37
CA ALA A 4 -14.07 7.46 6.06
C ALA A 4 -13.05 8.50 5.53
N ALA A 5 -13.51 9.72 5.23
CA ALA A 5 -12.62 10.80 4.78
C ALA A 5 -13.00 12.12 5.45
N VAL A 6 -13.11 12.14 6.78
CA VAL A 6 -13.15 13.39 7.55
C VAL A 6 -12.37 13.15 8.85
N ALA A 7 -11.22 13.83 8.97
CA ALA A 7 -10.44 14.15 10.20
C ALA A 7 -8.91 14.07 10.05
N GLY A 8 -8.37 14.04 8.82
CA GLY A 8 -6.95 14.31 8.58
C GLY A 8 -6.81 15.28 7.43
N LYS A 9 -5.78 16.13 7.43
CA LYS A 9 -5.37 16.92 6.26
C LYS A 9 -4.83 15.99 5.14
N ALA A 10 -5.53 14.90 4.85
CA ALA A 10 -5.14 13.93 3.85
C ALA A 10 -5.43 14.53 2.47
N SER A 11 -4.37 14.88 1.75
CA SER A 11 -4.46 15.37 0.37
C SER A 11 -4.75 14.27 -0.64
N ILE A 12 -4.79 12.99 -0.21
CA ILE A 12 -4.93 11.82 -1.09
C ILE A 12 -5.95 10.84 -0.48
N ILE A 13 -6.93 10.44 -1.29
CA ILE A 13 -7.85 9.31 -1.04
C ILE A 13 -7.26 8.07 -1.71
N VAL A 14 -6.95 7.06 -0.92
CA VAL A 14 -6.46 5.77 -1.42
C VAL A 14 -7.62 4.80 -1.57
N THR A 15 -7.97 4.41 -2.80
CA THR A 15 -9.17 3.60 -3.09
C THR A 15 -9.02 2.74 -4.33
N TRP A 16 -9.61 1.54 -4.29
CA TRP A 16 -9.75 0.69 -5.48
C TRP A 16 -10.79 1.22 -6.47
N ASN A 17 -11.76 2.00 -6.00
CA ASN A 17 -12.89 2.45 -6.80
C ASN A 17 -12.69 3.88 -7.32
N LEU A 18 -11.68 4.09 -8.16
CA LEU A 18 -11.32 5.43 -8.65
C LEU A 18 -12.45 6.14 -9.40
N LYS A 19 -13.36 5.40 -10.06
CA LYS A 19 -14.52 5.96 -10.77
C LYS A 19 -15.52 6.68 -9.86
N ASP A 20 -15.58 6.30 -8.58
CA ASP A 20 -16.45 6.95 -7.59
C ASP A 20 -15.83 8.26 -7.06
N PHE A 21 -14.58 8.55 -7.42
CA PHE A 21 -13.83 9.71 -6.95
C PHE A 21 -13.19 10.45 -8.14
N PRO A 22 -14.00 10.95 -9.08
CA PRO A 22 -13.47 11.63 -10.25
C PRO A 22 -12.78 12.94 -9.85
N ALA A 23 -11.68 13.26 -10.53
CA ALA A 23 -10.82 14.38 -10.15
C ALA A 23 -11.56 15.73 -10.09
N GLN A 24 -12.59 15.92 -10.93
CA GLN A 24 -13.41 17.13 -10.95
C GLN A 24 -14.14 17.39 -9.61
N ASP A 25 -14.57 16.33 -8.92
CA ASP A 25 -15.30 16.43 -7.65
C ASP A 25 -14.35 16.64 -6.46
N LEU A 26 -13.09 16.20 -6.59
CA LEU A 26 -12.08 16.30 -5.54
C LEU A 26 -11.28 17.61 -5.58
N ARG A 27 -11.12 18.20 -6.77
CA ARG A 27 -10.36 19.45 -7.01
C ARG A 27 -10.74 20.60 -6.07
N PRO A 28 -12.03 20.90 -5.83
CA PRO A 28 -12.42 21.99 -4.92
C PRO A 28 -11.89 21.83 -3.50
N ASN A 29 -11.68 20.57 -3.07
CA ASN A 29 -11.21 20.23 -1.74
C ASN A 29 -9.69 20.03 -1.66
N ARG A 30 -8.95 20.25 -2.77
CA ARG A 30 -7.50 19.98 -2.89
C ARG A 30 -7.13 18.54 -2.53
N VAL A 31 -8.01 17.61 -2.86
CA VAL A 31 -7.81 16.17 -2.66
C VAL A 31 -7.62 15.50 -4.02
N THR A 32 -6.79 14.47 -4.07
CA THR A 32 -6.67 13.57 -5.22
C THR A 32 -7.08 12.16 -4.83
N SER A 33 -7.38 11.29 -5.80
CA SER A 33 -7.61 9.87 -5.58
C SER A 33 -6.50 9.06 -6.25
N GLN A 34 -6.11 7.95 -5.61
CA GLN A 34 -5.04 7.08 -6.09
C GLN A 34 -5.34 5.61 -5.75
N SER A 35 -4.89 4.70 -6.60
CA SER A 35 -5.01 3.27 -6.30
C SER A 35 -4.09 2.88 -5.14
N PRO A 36 -4.42 1.86 -4.33
CA PRO A 36 -3.52 1.38 -3.29
C PRO A 36 -2.17 0.90 -3.83
N ASP A 37 -2.13 0.33 -5.04
CA ASP A 37 -0.90 -0.14 -5.67
C ASP A 37 0.04 1.02 -6.03
N ASP A 38 -0.51 2.09 -6.60
CA ASP A 38 0.27 3.29 -6.94
C ASP A 38 0.73 4.01 -5.68
N PHE A 39 -0.15 4.18 -4.69
CA PHE A 39 0.18 4.83 -3.43
C PHE A 39 1.32 4.12 -2.69
N LEU A 40 1.25 2.80 -2.55
CA LEU A 40 2.31 2.04 -1.88
C LEU A 40 3.62 2.04 -2.66
N THR A 41 3.56 2.08 -3.99
CA THR A 41 4.75 2.19 -4.85
C THR A 41 5.44 3.55 -4.67
N GLU A 42 4.67 4.65 -4.66
CA GLU A 42 5.20 5.99 -4.43
C GLU A 42 5.72 6.15 -2.99
N LEU A 43 5.00 5.60 -2.01
CA LEU A 43 5.43 5.61 -0.62
C LEU A 43 6.73 4.84 -0.42
N HIS A 44 6.94 3.75 -1.16
CA HIS A 44 8.19 3.01 -1.15
C HIS A 44 9.34 3.83 -1.73
N ALA A 45 9.10 4.53 -2.83
CA ALA A 45 10.12 5.40 -3.44
C ALA A 45 10.51 6.57 -2.52
N ALA A 46 9.55 7.13 -1.78
CA ALA A 46 9.80 8.23 -0.86
C ALA A 46 10.42 7.79 0.47
N PHE A 47 10.01 6.65 1.02
CA PHE A 47 10.40 6.18 2.36
C PHE A 47 10.65 4.65 2.39
N PRO A 48 11.66 4.15 1.67
CA PRO A 48 11.88 2.72 1.48
C PRO A 48 12.05 1.98 2.82
N ASP A 49 12.92 2.46 3.71
CA ASP A 49 13.20 1.79 4.99
C ASP A 49 11.98 1.72 5.92
N ALA A 50 11.25 2.84 6.02
CA ALA A 50 10.06 2.93 6.87
C ALA A 50 8.93 2.03 6.35
N LEU A 51 8.77 1.96 5.03
CA LEU A 51 7.77 1.10 4.42
C LEU A 51 8.14 -0.38 4.55
N ILE A 52 9.40 -0.76 4.30
CA ILE A 52 9.89 -2.13 4.49
C ILE A 52 9.71 -2.59 5.95
N ALA A 53 10.03 -1.74 6.93
CA ALA A 53 9.79 -2.04 8.34
C ALA A 53 8.29 -2.26 8.64
N SER A 54 7.42 -1.45 8.03
CA SER A 54 5.97 -1.57 8.16
C SER A 54 5.44 -2.86 7.51
N VAL A 55 5.95 -3.23 6.33
CA VAL A 55 5.62 -4.46 5.62
C VAL A 55 6.04 -5.69 6.44
N LYS A 56 7.25 -5.70 7.03
CA LYS A 56 7.69 -6.76 7.95
C LYS A 56 6.71 -6.94 9.10
N ARG A 57 6.33 -5.85 9.76
CA ARG A 57 5.37 -5.87 10.88
C ARG A 57 4.00 -6.38 10.43
N ALA A 58 3.51 -5.93 9.27
CA ALA A 58 2.24 -6.39 8.72
C ALA A 58 2.24 -7.91 8.46
N ARG A 59 3.32 -8.45 7.88
CA ARG A 59 3.49 -9.90 7.67
C ARG A 59 3.48 -10.67 9.00
N LEU A 60 4.21 -10.18 10.00
CA LEU A 60 4.30 -10.81 11.33
C LEU A 60 2.98 -10.75 12.12
N ASN A 61 2.12 -9.76 11.86
CA ASN A 61 0.81 -9.63 12.48
C ASN A 61 -0.23 -10.64 11.95
N LEU A 62 0.05 -11.35 10.86
CA LEU A 62 -0.79 -12.44 10.34
C LEU A 62 -0.59 -13.70 11.20
N ARG A 63 -1.03 -13.61 12.47
CA ARG A 63 -0.83 -14.55 13.59
C ARG A 63 -1.20 -16.01 13.30
N LYS A 64 -1.98 -16.29 12.26
CA LYS A 64 -2.48 -17.65 11.96
C LYS A 64 -1.50 -18.50 11.13
N THR A 65 -0.64 -17.89 10.31
CA THR A 65 0.26 -18.65 9.42
C THR A 65 1.63 -18.05 9.21
N THR A 66 1.92 -16.84 9.70
CA THR A 66 3.15 -16.05 9.44
C THR A 66 3.77 -16.43 8.10
N PRO A 67 3.13 -16.05 6.97
CA PRO A 67 3.51 -16.55 5.66
C PRO A 67 4.98 -16.22 5.36
N THR A 68 5.65 -17.07 4.56
CA THR A 68 6.98 -16.73 4.04
C THR A 68 6.92 -15.41 3.27
N VAL A 69 8.06 -14.74 3.09
CA VAL A 69 8.11 -13.46 2.38
C VAL A 69 7.51 -13.60 0.98
N GLU A 70 7.82 -14.70 0.29
CA GLU A 70 7.33 -15.00 -1.06
C GLU A 70 5.81 -15.19 -1.06
N ARG A 71 5.26 -15.97 -0.11
CA ARG A 71 3.81 -16.18 0.02
C ARG A 71 3.07 -14.88 0.34
N PHE A 72 3.68 -14.01 1.13
CA PHE A 72 3.14 -12.71 1.45
C PHE A 72 3.10 -11.80 0.22
N ILE A 73 4.19 -11.74 -0.55
CA ILE A 73 4.25 -10.97 -1.81
C ILE A 73 3.25 -11.51 -2.84
N ASP A 74 3.12 -12.83 -2.97
CA ASP A 74 2.12 -13.44 -3.85
C ASP A 74 0.69 -13.05 -3.46
N ALA A 75 0.38 -13.01 -2.16
CA ALA A 75 -0.92 -12.58 -1.68
C ALA A 75 -1.18 -11.10 -2.01
N LEU A 76 -0.20 -10.21 -1.85
CA LEU A 76 -0.32 -8.80 -2.25
C LEU A 76 -0.62 -8.68 -3.75
N LYS A 77 0.12 -9.43 -4.58
CA LYS A 77 -0.06 -9.44 -6.04
C LYS A 77 -1.47 -9.91 -6.44
N GLN A 78 -1.98 -10.96 -5.79
CA GLN A 78 -3.32 -11.49 -6.02
C GLN A 78 -4.42 -10.50 -5.61
N ASN A 79 -4.16 -9.63 -4.63
CA ASN A 79 -5.07 -8.57 -4.19
C ASN A 79 -4.95 -7.28 -5.02
N GLY A 80 -4.23 -7.31 -6.15
CA GLY A 80 -4.15 -6.18 -7.08
C GLY A 80 -2.97 -5.25 -6.86
N LEU A 81 -2.10 -5.50 -5.87
CA LEU A 81 -0.90 -4.70 -5.59
C LEU A 81 0.26 -5.11 -6.50
N LYS A 82 0.06 -5.10 -7.81
CA LYS A 82 0.98 -5.72 -8.79
C LYS A 82 2.31 -4.98 -8.89
N LYS A 83 2.30 -3.64 -8.96
CA LYS A 83 3.51 -2.81 -9.03
C LYS A 83 4.29 -2.92 -7.73
N PHE A 84 3.59 -2.75 -6.61
CA PHE A 84 4.20 -2.80 -5.29
C PHE A 84 4.79 -4.18 -4.99
N SER A 85 4.09 -5.26 -5.33
CA SER A 85 4.62 -6.63 -5.16
C SER A 85 5.87 -6.88 -5.99
N ARG A 86 5.94 -6.35 -7.21
CA ARG A 86 7.15 -6.44 -8.05
C ARG A 86 8.33 -5.71 -7.40
N MET A 87 8.08 -4.55 -6.81
CA MET A 87 9.11 -3.78 -6.10
C MET A 87 9.62 -4.57 -4.88
N LEU A 88 8.72 -5.11 -4.05
CA LEU A 88 9.10 -5.96 -2.92
C LEU A 88 9.87 -7.21 -3.32
N CYS A 89 9.61 -7.79 -4.51
CA CYS A 89 10.41 -8.90 -5.03
C CYS A 89 11.88 -8.51 -5.26
N GLN A 90 12.17 -7.26 -5.63
CA GLN A 90 13.54 -6.77 -5.79
C GLN A 90 14.23 -6.60 -4.42
N ASP A 91 13.45 -6.26 -3.39
CA ASP A 91 13.91 -6.04 -2.01
C ASP A 91 13.65 -7.23 -1.08
N ILE A 92 13.54 -8.45 -1.63
CA ILE A 92 13.25 -9.67 -0.84
C ILE A 92 14.26 -9.89 0.29
N ALA A 93 15.55 -9.63 0.04
CA ALA A 93 16.61 -9.77 1.05
C ALA A 93 16.35 -8.86 2.26
N SER A 94 15.92 -7.63 1.99
CA SER A 94 15.57 -6.65 3.02
C SER A 94 14.37 -7.11 3.85
N LEU A 95 13.45 -7.92 3.31
CA LEU A 95 12.26 -8.43 3.98
C LEU A 95 12.48 -9.69 4.82
N GLN A 96 13.51 -10.48 4.53
CA GLN A 96 13.82 -11.71 5.25
C GLN A 96 14.45 -11.46 6.64
N GLY A 97 15.16 -10.35 6.80
CA GLY A 97 15.78 -9.95 8.07
C GLY A 97 17.01 -10.80 8.41
N SER A 98 18.19 -10.20 8.34
CA SER A 98 19.34 -10.66 9.10
C SER A 98 19.00 -10.56 10.59
N GLY A 99 19.10 -11.68 11.30
CA GLY A 99 19.28 -11.66 12.75
C GLY A 99 20.61 -11.06 13.14
#